data_AF-A0A0B1JN58-F1
#
_entry.id   AF-A0A0B1JN58-F1
#
_cell.length_a   1.000
_cell.length_b   1.000
_cell.length_c   1.000
_cell.angle_alpha   90.00
_cell.angle_beta   90.00
_cell.angle_gamma   90.00
#
_symmetry.space_group_name_H-M   'P 1'
#
loop_
_entity.id
_entity.type
_entity.pdbx_description
1 polymer ?
#
loop_
_entity_poly.entity_id
_entity_poly.type
_entity_poly.pdbx_seq_one_letter_code
_entity_poly.pdbx_strand_id
1 'polypeptide(L)' 'MKKLLVTVKPFQGTILFRILQRGRVLVEGSFSGKCTQLHSRIFQVNATNEELTVECTMNAAKCRMVSAALQPVC' A
#
# COMPACT_ATOMS: atom_id res chain seq x y z
N MET A 1 9.74 12.92 -8.40
CA MET A 1 8.94 11.72 -8.06
C MET A 1 9.47 11.13 -6.76
N LYS A 2 8.61 10.54 -5.94
CA LYS A 2 8.98 9.89 -4.68
C LYS A 2 8.81 8.38 -4.78
N LYS A 3 9.52 7.64 -3.92
CA LYS A 3 9.35 6.20 -3.77
C LYS A 3 8.36 5.92 -2.64
N LEU A 4 7.28 5.22 -2.95
CA LEU A 4 6.28 4.76 -2.00
C LEU A 4 6.51 3.27 -1.75
N LEU A 5 6.84 2.92 -0.52
CA LEU A 5 6.96 1.53 -0.09
C LEU A 5 5.60 1.07 0.45
N VAL A 6 4.99 0.08 -0.21
CA VAL A 6 3.76 -0.56 0.25
C VAL A 6 4.12 -1.94 0.78
N THR A 7 3.81 -2.21 2.04
CA THR A 7 4.12 -3.45 2.73
C THR A 7 2.84 -4.18 3.10
N VAL A 8 2.83 -5.49 2.95
CA VAL A 8 1.72 -6.36 3.32
C VAL A 8 2.18 -7.43 4.32
N LYS A 9 1.38 -7.64 5.37
CA LYS A 9 1.54 -8.74 6.34
C LYS A 9 1.15 -10.09 5.73
N PRO A 10 1.57 -11.23 6.32
CA PRO A 10 1.23 -12.55 5.82
C PRO A 10 -0.26 -12.72 5.53
N PHE A 11 -0.62 -13.14 4.32
CA PHE A 11 -2.00 -13.28 3.86
C PHE A 11 -2.19 -14.52 2.97
N GLN A 12 -3.44 -14.95 2.85
CA GLN A 12 -3.88 -15.92 1.84
C GLN A 12 -5.08 -15.36 1.06
N GLY A 13 -5.07 -15.56 -0.25
CA GLY A 13 -6.07 -15.06 -1.19
C GLY A 13 -5.62 -13.77 -1.88
N THR A 14 -6.58 -12.92 -2.24
CA THR A 14 -6.29 -11.62 -2.89
C THR A 14 -6.58 -10.48 -1.92
N ILE A 15 -5.75 -9.44 -1.97
CA ILE A 15 -5.90 -8.15 -1.28
C ILE A 15 -5.81 -7.08 -2.34
N LEU A 16 -6.94 -6.44 -2.63
CA LEU A 16 -6.99 -5.24 -3.48
C LEU A 16 -6.83 -4.02 -2.59
N PHE A 17 -5.92 -3.11 -2.95
CA PHE A 17 -5.64 -1.91 -2.17
C PHE A 17 -5.53 -0.66 -3.03
N ARG A 18 -5.81 0.48 -2.41
CA ARG A 18 -5.62 1.82 -2.94
C ARG A 18 -4.85 2.64 -1.91
N ILE A 19 -3.85 3.37 -2.37
CA ILE A 19 -3.16 4.37 -1.57
C ILE A 19 -3.63 5.73 -2.03
N LEU A 20 -4.21 6.49 -1.11
CA LEU A 20 -4.72 7.83 -1.36
C LEU A 20 -3.88 8.87 -0.63
N GLN A 21 -3.82 10.07 -1.20
CA GLN A 21 -3.30 11.26 -0.53
C GLN A 21 -4.33 12.37 -0.72
N ARG A 22 -4.82 12.94 0.40
CA ARG A 22 -5.92 13.92 0.39
C ARG A 22 -7.13 13.46 -0.46
N GLY A 23 -7.51 12.18 -0.35
CA GLY A 23 -8.62 11.60 -1.12
C GLY A 23 -8.36 11.34 -2.60
N ARG A 24 -7.16 11.61 -3.12
CA ARG A 24 -6.77 11.28 -4.50
C ARG A 24 -5.98 9.98 -4.53
N VAL A 25 -6.32 9.07 -5.44
CA VAL A 25 -5.60 7.80 -5.61
C VAL A 25 -4.22 8.07 -6.20
N LEU A 26 -3.18 7.66 -5.46
CA LEU A 26 -1.79 7.67 -5.92
C LEU A 26 -1.39 6.33 -6.56
N VAL A 27 -1.84 5.23 -5.95
CA VAL A 27 -1.55 3.86 -6.39
C VAL A 27 -2.80 3.02 -6.18
N GLU A 28 -3.12 2.18 -7.16
CA GLU A 28 -4.03 1.06 -7.01
C GLU A 28 -3.25 -0.22 -7.33
N GLY A 29 -3.50 -1.28 -6.58
CA GLY A 29 -2.78 -2.53 -6.78
C GLY A 29 -3.42 -3.70 -6.06
N SER A 30 -2.78 -4.86 -6.25
CA SER A 30 -3.23 -6.10 -5.62
C SER A 30 -2.05 -6.94 -5.16
N PHE A 31 -2.22 -7.59 -4.01
CA PHE A 31 -1.40 -8.72 -3.60
C PHE A 31 -2.25 -9.99 -3.69
N SER A 32 -1.79 -10.98 -4.44
CA SER A 32 -2.52 -12.24 -4.67
C SER A 32 -1.65 -13.44 -4.35
N GLY A 33 -2.27 -14.51 -3.85
CA GLY A 33 -1.62 -15.78 -3.55
C GLY A 33 -1.52 -16.05 -2.05
N LYS A 34 -0.44 -16.69 -1.63
CA LYS A 34 -0.14 -16.96 -0.23
C LYS A 34 1.21 -16.34 0.11
N CYS A 35 1.21 -15.39 1.02
CA CYS A 35 2.43 -14.80 1.57
C CYS A 35 2.50 -15.17 3.06
N THR A 36 3.57 -15.84 3.47
CA THR A 36 3.78 -16.25 4.87
C THR A 36 4.69 -15.30 5.65
N GLN A 37 5.27 -14.31 4.96
CA GLN A 37 6.19 -13.32 5.52
C GLN A 37 5.72 -11.90 5.19
N LEU A 38 6.41 -10.89 5.74
CA LEU A 38 6.22 -9.50 5.29
C LEU A 38 6.74 -9.38 3.86
N HIS A 39 5.95 -8.76 3.00
CA HIS A 39 6.34 -8.50 1.61
C HIS A 39 6.12 -7.03 1.28
N SER A 40 7.05 -6.43 0.56
CA SER A 40 6.97 -5.02 0.20
C SER A 40 7.16 -4.82 -1.30
N ARG A 41 6.46 -3.83 -1.86
CA ARG A 41 6.61 -3.37 -3.24
C ARG A 41 6.83 -1.86 -3.24
N ILE A 42 7.75 -1.41 -4.08
CA ILE A 42 8.03 0.02 -4.26
C ILE A 42 7.28 0.52 -5.50
N PHE A 43 6.66 1.69 -5.36
CA PHE A 43 6.00 2.42 -6.44
C PHE A 43 6.64 3.79 -6.59
N GLN A 44 6.81 4.26 -7.82
CA GLN A 44 7.16 5.65 -8.08
C GLN A 44 5.90 6.47 -8.21
N VAL A 45 5.72 7.45 -7.33
CA VAL A 45 4.52 8.29 -7.25
C VAL A 45 4.86 9.76 -7.26
N ASN A 46 3.91 10.58 -7.69
CA ASN A 46 3.97 12.02 -7.46
C ASN A 46 3.16 12.35 -6.20
N ALA A 47 3.83 12.34 -5.05
CA ALA A 47 3.20 12.54 -3.74
C ALA A 47 3.90 13.66 -2.94
N THR A 48 3.13 14.36 -2.11
CA THR A 48 3.61 15.35 -1.12
C THR A 48 4.09 14.65 0.15
N ASN A 49 4.56 15.37 1.17
CA ASN A 49 4.95 14.79 2.49
C ASN A 49 3.75 14.57 3.42
N GLU A 50 2.55 14.58 2.87
CA GLU A 50 1.32 14.54 3.66
C GLU A 50 0.90 13.11 3.97
N GLU A 51 -0.05 13.00 4.90
CA GLU A 51 -0.59 11.72 5.31
C GLU A 51 -1.14 10.92 4.12
N LEU A 52 -0.82 9.64 4.13
CA LEU A 52 -1.31 8.66 3.18
C LEU A 52 -2.40 7.82 3.83
N THR A 53 -3.47 7.58 3.09
CA THR A 53 -4.55 6.68 3.50
C THR A 53 -4.44 5.38 2.72
N VAL A 54 -4.42 4.27 3.44
CA VAL A 54 -4.50 2.93 2.85
C VAL A 54 -5.96 2.49 2.87
N GLU A 55 -6.54 2.29 1.70
CA GLU A 55 -7.86 1.69 1.53
C GLU A 55 -7.73 0.32 0.88
N CYS A 56 -8.71 -0.54 1.13
CA CYS A 56 -8.82 -1.84 0.49
C CYS A 56 -10.26 -2.05 0.10
N THR A 57 -10.44 -2.63 -1.08
CA THR A 57 -11.76 -2.92 -1.61
C THR A 57 -12.43 -4.07 -0.86
N MET A 58 -11.68 -4.85 -0.07
CA MET A 58 -12.19 -5.95 0.76
C MET A 58 -12.34 -5.53 2.24
N ASN A 59 -12.68 -6.49 3.11
CA ASN A 59 -12.93 -6.25 4.53
C ASN A 59 -11.85 -5.38 5.22
N ALA A 60 -12.25 -4.64 6.25
CA ALA A 60 -11.35 -3.76 7.01
C ALA A 60 -10.18 -4.51 7.68
N ALA A 61 -10.34 -5.81 7.98
CA ALA A 61 -9.28 -6.63 8.54
C ALA A 61 -8.09 -6.79 7.58
N LYS A 62 -8.35 -6.92 6.27
CA LYS A 62 -7.32 -6.98 5.23
C LYS A 62 -6.58 -5.64 5.09
N CYS A 63 -7.21 -4.51 5.37
CA CYS A 63 -6.50 -3.22 5.38
C CYS A 63 -5.48 -3.06 6.48
N ARG A 64 -5.71 -3.64 7.65
CA ARG A 64 -4.71 -3.64 8.72
C ARG A 64 -3.46 -4.47 8.37
N MET A 65 -3.52 -5.21 7.27
CA MET A 65 -2.41 -5.98 6.73
C MET A 65 -1.54 -5.15 5.79
N VAL A 66 -2.04 -4.06 5.22
CA VAL A 66 -1.31 -3.23 4.26
C VAL A 66 -0.89 -1.92 4.92
N SER A 67 0.36 -1.53 4.77
CA SER A 67 0.88 -0.23 5.18
C SER A 67 1.59 0.43 4.01
N ALA A 68 1.62 1.77 4.00
CA ALA A 68 2.26 2.54 2.95
C ALA A 68 3.06 3.69 3.55
N ALA A 69 4.31 3.85 3.12
CA ALA A 69 5.20 4.90 3.60
C ALA A 69 6.03 5.47 2.45
N LEU A 70 6.16 6.80 2.39
CA LEU A 70 7.11 7.44 1.49
C LEU A 70 8.52 7.22 2.01
N GLN A 71 9.41 6.71 1.16
CA GLN A 71 10.81 6.63 1.50
C GLN A 71 11.43 8.04 1.44
N PRO A 72 12.33 8.37 2.38
CA PRO A 72 13.10 9.60 2.28
C PRO A 72 13.89 9.61 0.97
N VAL A 73 13.91 10.76 0.31
CA VAL A 73 14.83 10.99 -0.80
C VAL A 73 16.17 11.32 -0.15
N CYS A 74 17.13 10.39 -0.21
CA CYS A 74 18.52 10.65 0.18
C CYS A 74 19.12 11.75 -0.69
#